data_AF-A0A7R9BUY4-F1
#
_entry.id   AF-A0A7R9BUY4-F1
#
_cell.length_a   1.000
_cell.length_b   1.000
_cell.length_c   1.000
_cell.angle_alpha   90.00
_cell.angle_beta   90.00
_cell.angle_gamma   90.00
#
_symmetry.space_group_name_H-M   'P 1'
#
loop_
_entity.id
_entity.type
_entity.pdbx_description
1 polymer ?
#
loop_
_entity_poly.entity_id
_entity_poly.type
_entity_poly.pdbx_seq_one_letter_code
_entity_poly.pdbx_strand_id
1 'polypeptide(L)'
;MSYMLSHLHNGWQVDQAILSEEDRVVVIRFGHDWDPTCMKMDEVLYSIAEKVKNFCVIYLVDITEVPDFNKMYELYDPCTCMFFFRNKHIMIDLGTGNNNKINWALEDKQEMVDIVETIFQTDKLIPTLIHLNCTKLVTALKEVGLDKLLSEYANNEVTVDDTPSATIFAPTDSAFDQFEKLGVSGVDLLELLSGHAVDHNLNSSQAVAQKVVPTLAAGVSVFVSNYTIGGKPLYAVNGAKIATPDYMTTNGIIHVIDRVIYPLAKYDSETTLHAAAPVTDGFFQPENRMMLNLLKNPGFTLFAPSNEAWSRVPFNILANLTDAQFGVLGLRHLVGPESAGLHGPLFSPALLASSPINLVSVSNKNLTVKLESGVIKVNGASVISSDYATINRGVIHVIDSVLLEGLP
;
A
#
# COMPACT_ATOMS: atom_id res chain seq x y z
N MET A 1 -41.89 1.25 -22.51
CA MET A 1 -41.02 0.52 -21.58
C MET A 1 -40.07 1.44 -20.81
N SER A 2 -39.82 2.67 -21.28
CA SER A 2 -39.06 3.70 -20.54
C SER A 2 -39.54 3.89 -19.08
N TYR A 3 -40.85 3.90 -18.82
CA TYR A 3 -41.44 4.05 -17.47
C TYR A 3 -40.97 3.04 -16.40
N MET A 4 -40.30 1.96 -16.78
CA MET A 4 -39.82 0.93 -15.84
C MET A 4 -38.39 1.17 -15.34
N LEU A 5 -37.62 2.06 -15.99
CA LEU A 5 -36.28 2.46 -15.57
C LEU A 5 -36.31 3.87 -14.97
N SER A 6 -35.40 4.13 -14.04
CA SER A 6 -35.35 5.40 -13.30
C SER A 6 -34.98 6.56 -14.21
N HIS A 7 -35.82 7.59 -14.24
CA HIS A 7 -35.54 8.82 -14.98
C HIS A 7 -34.91 9.89 -14.08
N LEU A 8 -33.97 10.63 -14.64
CA LEU A 8 -33.39 11.82 -14.01
C LEU A 8 -33.88 13.05 -14.80
N HIS A 9 -34.52 13.97 -14.10
CA HIS A 9 -35.30 15.08 -14.67
C HIS A 9 -34.60 16.44 -14.52
N ASN A 10 -33.38 16.48 -14.00
CA ASN A 10 -32.58 17.71 -13.93
C ASN A 10 -31.08 17.41 -13.81
N GLY A 11 -30.25 18.41 -14.11
CA GLY A 11 -28.80 18.28 -14.10
C GLY A 11 -28.22 17.84 -12.75
N TRP A 12 -28.78 18.34 -11.65
CA TRP A 12 -28.36 17.96 -10.30
C TRP A 12 -28.57 16.47 -10.02
N GLN A 13 -29.69 15.88 -10.47
CA GLN A 13 -29.95 14.45 -10.32
C GLN A 13 -28.94 13.59 -11.10
N VAL A 14 -28.54 14.03 -12.29
CA VAL A 14 -27.50 13.37 -13.09
C VAL A 14 -26.15 13.43 -12.38
N ASP A 15 -25.74 14.61 -11.92
CA ASP A 15 -24.49 14.78 -11.17
C ASP A 15 -24.49 13.96 -9.89
N GLN A 16 -25.59 13.96 -9.13
CA GLN A 16 -25.71 13.16 -7.92
C GLN A 16 -25.64 11.65 -8.21
N ALA A 17 -26.32 11.18 -9.25
CA ALA A 17 -26.26 9.76 -9.63
C ALA A 17 -24.83 9.31 -9.96
N ILE A 18 -24.02 10.18 -10.57
CA ILE A 18 -22.61 9.90 -10.88
C ILE A 18 -21.71 10.03 -9.64
N LEU A 19 -21.98 11.00 -8.76
CA LEU A 19 -21.18 11.31 -7.58
C LEU A 19 -21.42 10.36 -6.41
N SER A 20 -22.68 10.00 -6.13
CA SER A 20 -23.05 9.23 -4.94
C SER A 20 -22.83 7.74 -5.08
N GLU A 21 -22.71 7.25 -6.32
CA GLU A 21 -22.55 5.83 -6.60
C GLU A 21 -21.05 5.47 -6.64
N GLU A 22 -20.57 4.88 -5.54
CA GLU A 22 -19.17 4.48 -5.37
C GLU A 22 -18.92 2.99 -5.70
N ASP A 23 -19.96 2.16 -5.65
CA ASP A 23 -19.83 0.70 -5.71
C ASP A 23 -20.39 0.07 -6.98
N ARG A 24 -21.17 0.82 -7.79
CA ARG A 24 -21.81 0.30 -9.00
C ARG A 24 -21.50 1.16 -10.22
N VAL A 25 -21.42 0.52 -11.39
CA VAL A 25 -21.36 1.21 -12.68
C VAL A 25 -22.66 1.97 -12.91
N VAL A 26 -22.55 3.25 -13.24
CA VAL A 26 -23.69 4.10 -13.58
C VAL A 26 -23.80 4.16 -15.09
N VAL A 27 -24.85 3.56 -15.64
CA VAL A 27 -25.17 3.63 -17.07
C VAL A 27 -26.24 4.68 -17.25
N ILE A 28 -25.96 5.69 -18.09
CA ILE A 28 -26.93 6.75 -18.40
C ILE A 28 -27.22 6.73 -19.89
N ARG A 29 -28.49 6.48 -20.23
CA ARG A 29 -29.02 6.66 -21.59
C ARG A 29 -29.55 8.06 -21.74
N PHE A 30 -28.91 8.84 -22.59
CA PHE A 30 -29.38 10.14 -23.08
C PHE A 30 -30.12 9.98 -24.41
N GLY A 31 -31.26 10.63 -24.54
CA GLY A 31 -32.01 10.70 -25.79
C GLY A 31 -33.50 10.89 -25.53
N HIS A 32 -34.30 11.08 -26.58
CA HIS A 32 -35.73 11.29 -26.41
C HIS A 32 -36.47 9.99 -26.17
N ASP A 33 -37.38 9.96 -25.19
CA ASP A 33 -38.12 8.74 -24.84
C ASP A 33 -39.05 8.23 -25.94
N TRP A 34 -39.44 9.12 -26.84
CA TRP A 34 -40.27 8.81 -28.01
C TRP A 34 -39.46 8.37 -29.23
N ASP A 35 -38.13 8.49 -29.20
CA ASP A 35 -37.30 8.09 -30.33
C ASP A 35 -37.23 6.56 -30.45
N PRO A 36 -37.51 5.97 -31.64
CA PRO A 36 -37.48 4.51 -31.82
C PRO A 36 -36.14 3.87 -31.44
N THR A 37 -35.02 4.59 -31.60
CA THR A 37 -33.67 4.12 -31.25
C THR A 37 -33.51 4.03 -29.73
N CYS A 38 -34.00 5.03 -28.99
CA CYS A 38 -34.05 4.99 -27.53
C CYS A 38 -34.95 3.87 -27.03
N MET A 39 -36.12 3.65 -27.65
CA MET A 39 -37.02 2.58 -27.24
C MET A 39 -36.39 1.19 -27.37
N LYS A 40 -35.58 0.97 -28.42
CA LYS A 40 -34.80 -0.27 -28.59
C LYS A 40 -33.73 -0.43 -27.51
N MET A 41 -32.96 0.64 -27.24
CA MET A 41 -31.93 0.62 -26.20
C MET A 41 -32.55 0.38 -24.81
N ASP A 42 -33.66 1.04 -24.50
CA ASP A 42 -34.38 0.89 -23.24
C ASP A 42 -34.89 -0.54 -23.03
N GLU A 43 -35.29 -1.25 -24.09
CA GLU A 43 -35.66 -2.67 -24.02
C GLU A 43 -34.47 -3.55 -23.60
N VAL A 44 -33.29 -3.30 -24.16
CA VAL A 44 -32.06 -4.01 -23.80
C VAL A 44 -31.69 -3.70 -22.34
N LEU A 45 -31.58 -2.42 -22.00
CA LEU A 45 -31.25 -1.96 -20.64
C LEU A 45 -32.21 -2.52 -19.59
N TYR A 46 -33.52 -2.47 -19.85
CA TYR A 46 -34.51 -3.02 -18.95
C TYR A 46 -34.37 -4.54 -18.78
N SER A 47 -34.12 -5.26 -19.87
CA SER A 47 -34.00 -6.71 -19.83
C SER A 47 -32.76 -7.22 -19.07
N ILE A 48 -31.73 -6.40 -18.94
CA ILE A 48 -30.51 -6.73 -18.19
C ILE A 48 -30.52 -6.18 -16.77
N ALA A 49 -31.36 -5.19 -16.46
CA ALA A 49 -31.34 -4.45 -15.20
C ALA A 49 -31.33 -5.36 -13.96
N GLU A 50 -32.16 -6.41 -13.95
CA GLU A 50 -32.22 -7.38 -12.85
C GLU A 50 -30.93 -8.22 -12.72
N LYS A 51 -30.26 -8.53 -13.83
CA LYS A 51 -29.02 -9.32 -13.83
C LYS A 51 -27.83 -8.51 -13.30
N VAL A 52 -27.78 -7.22 -13.62
CA VAL A 52 -26.64 -6.35 -13.30
C VAL A 52 -26.85 -5.51 -12.04
N LYS A 53 -28.04 -5.55 -11.41
CA LYS A 53 -28.43 -4.66 -10.28
C LYS A 53 -27.44 -4.59 -9.11
N ASN A 54 -26.67 -5.65 -8.89
CA ASN A 54 -25.71 -5.74 -7.79
C ASN A 54 -24.44 -4.90 -8.06
N PHE A 55 -24.11 -4.63 -9.32
CA PHE A 55 -22.88 -3.94 -9.73
C PHE A 55 -23.11 -2.83 -10.76
N CYS A 56 -24.36 -2.56 -11.13
CA CYS A 56 -24.74 -1.52 -12.08
C CYS A 56 -26.09 -0.90 -11.69
N VAL A 57 -26.21 0.41 -11.91
CA VAL A 57 -27.46 1.17 -11.87
C VAL A 57 -27.67 1.84 -13.22
N ILE A 58 -28.92 1.84 -13.69
CA ILE A 58 -29.28 2.36 -15.01
C ILE A 58 -30.24 3.54 -14.86
N TYR A 59 -29.93 4.63 -15.55
CA TYR A 59 -30.76 5.84 -15.60
C TYR A 59 -31.07 6.26 -17.04
N LEU A 60 -32.23 6.89 -17.20
CA LEU A 60 -32.69 7.47 -18.45
C LEU A 60 -32.78 9.00 -18.31
N VAL A 61 -32.39 9.73 -19.36
CA VAL A 61 -32.42 11.19 -19.40
C VAL A 61 -32.95 11.66 -20.75
N ASP A 62 -34.06 12.42 -20.73
CA ASP A 62 -34.52 13.14 -21.93
C ASP A 62 -33.72 14.44 -22.09
N ILE A 63 -33.01 14.53 -23.22
CA ILE A 63 -32.11 15.65 -23.53
C ILE A 63 -32.85 16.97 -23.81
N THR A 64 -34.17 16.95 -23.97
CA THR A 64 -35.02 18.16 -24.01
C THR A 64 -35.28 18.69 -22.62
N GLU A 65 -35.53 17.78 -21.67
CA GLU A 65 -35.86 18.10 -20.28
C GLU A 65 -34.60 18.52 -19.53
N VAL A 66 -33.47 17.84 -19.79
CA VAL A 66 -32.18 18.08 -19.14
C VAL A 66 -31.12 18.49 -20.18
N PRO A 67 -31.10 19.75 -20.64
CA PRO A 67 -30.21 20.18 -21.71
C PRO A 67 -28.78 20.47 -21.25
N ASP A 68 -28.51 20.50 -19.94
CA ASP A 68 -27.25 20.92 -19.32
C ASP A 68 -26.02 20.18 -19.89
N PHE A 69 -26.17 18.91 -20.26
CA PHE A 69 -25.08 18.06 -20.74
C PHE A 69 -24.95 17.98 -22.26
N ASN A 70 -25.92 18.48 -23.03
CA ASN A 70 -25.99 18.26 -24.48
C ASN A 70 -24.74 18.76 -25.21
N LYS A 71 -24.24 19.94 -24.82
CA LYS A 71 -23.01 20.49 -25.40
C LYS A 71 -21.75 19.83 -24.83
N MET A 72 -21.76 19.50 -23.53
CA MET A 72 -20.61 18.93 -22.84
C MET A 72 -20.26 17.54 -23.37
N TYR A 73 -21.28 16.69 -23.56
CA TYR A 73 -21.13 15.33 -24.05
C TYR A 73 -21.44 15.20 -25.54
N GLU A 74 -21.61 16.30 -26.29
CA GLU A 74 -21.90 16.30 -27.73
C GLU A 74 -23.08 15.39 -28.10
N LEU A 75 -24.20 15.51 -27.39
CA LEU A 75 -25.39 14.67 -27.52
C LEU A 75 -26.22 15.09 -28.75
N TYR A 76 -25.74 14.75 -29.94
CA TYR A 76 -26.39 15.04 -31.22
C TYR A 76 -27.11 13.83 -31.82
N ASP A 77 -26.70 12.63 -31.41
CA ASP A 77 -27.26 11.37 -31.89
C ASP A 77 -28.61 11.07 -31.20
N PRO A 78 -29.54 10.37 -31.89
CA PRO A 78 -30.87 10.09 -31.34
C PRO A 78 -30.86 9.34 -29.99
N CYS A 79 -29.89 8.45 -29.80
CA CYS A 79 -29.69 7.67 -28.59
C CYS A 79 -28.19 7.61 -28.26
N THR A 80 -27.84 7.91 -27.02
CA THR A 80 -26.46 7.86 -26.53
C THR A 80 -26.43 7.19 -25.17
N CYS A 81 -25.63 6.12 -25.01
CA CYS A 81 -25.33 5.53 -23.70
C CYS A 81 -23.91 5.90 -23.27
N MET A 82 -23.79 6.35 -22.03
CA MET A 82 -22.53 6.68 -21.38
C MET A 82 -22.40 5.90 -20.07
N PHE A 83 -21.16 5.64 -19.67
CA PHE A 83 -20.84 4.80 -18.52
C PHE A 83 -19.97 5.61 -17.58
N PHE A 84 -20.33 5.59 -16.31
CA PHE A 84 -19.58 6.25 -15.25
C PHE A 84 -19.30 5.26 -14.15
N PHE A 85 -18.17 5.40 -13.49
CA PHE A 85 -17.84 4.61 -12.32
C PHE A 85 -16.97 5.43 -11.38
N ARG A 86 -17.36 5.54 -10.11
CA ARG A 86 -16.64 6.30 -9.07
C ARG A 86 -16.32 7.74 -9.48
N ASN A 87 -17.34 8.47 -9.92
CA ASN A 87 -17.24 9.85 -10.40
C ASN A 87 -16.27 10.03 -11.60
N LYS A 88 -16.02 8.99 -12.38
CA LYS A 88 -15.25 9.05 -13.62
C LYS A 88 -16.07 8.57 -14.80
N HIS A 89 -16.00 9.30 -15.90
CA HIS A 89 -16.51 8.84 -17.19
C HIS A 89 -15.59 7.74 -17.74
N ILE A 90 -16.20 6.63 -18.16
CA ILE A 90 -15.49 5.45 -18.66
C ILE A 90 -15.54 5.44 -20.19
N MET A 91 -14.35 5.39 -20.79
CA MET A 91 -14.20 5.22 -22.23
C MET A 91 -14.23 3.73 -22.59
N ILE A 92 -14.94 3.38 -23.66
CA ILE A 92 -15.13 2.00 -24.11
C ILE A 92 -14.74 1.93 -25.58
N ASP A 93 -13.76 1.08 -25.90
CA ASP A 93 -13.35 0.84 -27.27
C ASP A 93 -14.14 -0.33 -27.86
N LEU A 94 -15.08 0.00 -28.76
CA LEU A 94 -15.87 -0.96 -29.54
C LEU A 94 -15.46 -0.97 -31.02
N GLY A 95 -14.29 -0.41 -31.36
CA GLY A 95 -13.79 -0.33 -32.74
C GLY A 95 -14.53 0.66 -33.65
N THR A 96 -15.37 1.53 -33.08
CA THR A 96 -16.16 2.54 -33.83
C THR A 96 -15.45 3.88 -33.97
N GLY A 97 -14.34 4.08 -33.24
CA GLY A 97 -13.57 5.33 -33.21
C GLY A 97 -14.11 6.40 -32.24
N ASN A 98 -15.33 6.22 -31.70
CA ASN A 98 -15.85 7.04 -30.61
C ASN A 98 -15.87 6.25 -29.32
N ASN A 99 -14.89 6.49 -28.46
CA ASN A 99 -14.74 5.73 -27.22
C ASN A 99 -15.51 6.35 -26.05
N ASN A 100 -16.10 7.54 -26.22
CA ASN A 100 -16.74 8.26 -25.12
C ASN A 100 -18.18 7.79 -24.86
N LYS A 101 -18.82 7.16 -25.84
CA LYS A 101 -20.24 6.83 -25.79
C LYS A 101 -20.62 5.81 -26.85
N ILE A 102 -21.69 5.07 -26.57
CA ILE A 102 -22.36 4.22 -27.55
C ILE A 102 -23.50 5.07 -28.15
N ASN A 103 -23.36 5.49 -29.41
CA ASN A 103 -24.33 6.36 -30.08
C ASN A 103 -25.27 5.64 -31.06
N TRP A 104 -25.39 4.31 -30.92
CA TRP A 104 -26.35 3.48 -31.64
C TRP A 104 -27.13 2.61 -30.64
N ALA A 105 -28.30 2.12 -31.06
CA ALA A 105 -29.03 1.13 -30.27
C ALA A 105 -28.28 -0.21 -30.30
N LEU A 106 -27.78 -0.64 -29.15
CA LEU A 106 -27.27 -2.00 -28.98
C LEU A 106 -28.47 -2.95 -28.95
N GLU A 107 -28.46 -3.99 -29.78
CA GLU A 107 -29.56 -4.98 -29.85
C GLU A 107 -29.21 -6.27 -29.07
N ASP A 108 -27.93 -6.56 -28.88
CA ASP A 108 -27.47 -7.72 -28.12
C ASP A 108 -27.42 -7.42 -26.61
N LYS A 109 -28.22 -8.17 -25.85
CA LYS A 109 -28.30 -8.08 -24.40
C LYS A 109 -27.05 -8.60 -23.72
N GLN A 110 -26.43 -9.66 -24.26
CA GLN A 110 -25.22 -10.21 -23.69
C GLN A 110 -24.05 -9.25 -23.89
N GLU A 111 -23.97 -8.59 -25.05
CA GLU A 111 -22.95 -7.56 -25.29
C GLU A 111 -23.05 -6.39 -24.28
N MET A 112 -24.26 -5.92 -23.96
CA MET A 112 -24.43 -4.90 -22.91
C MET A 112 -23.97 -5.40 -21.53
N VAL A 113 -24.30 -6.65 -21.18
CA VAL A 113 -23.85 -7.26 -19.92
C VAL A 113 -22.33 -7.35 -19.90
N ASP A 114 -21.71 -7.84 -20.97
CA ASP A 114 -20.26 -8.01 -21.08
C ASP A 114 -19.53 -6.66 -20.98
N ILE A 115 -20.09 -5.59 -21.55
CA ILE A 115 -19.55 -4.23 -21.42
C ILE A 115 -19.59 -3.78 -19.96
N VAL A 116 -20.75 -3.87 -19.31
CA VAL A 116 -20.91 -3.45 -17.90
C VAL A 116 -20.04 -4.29 -16.97
N GLU A 117 -19.99 -5.61 -17.19
CA GLU A 117 -19.11 -6.53 -16.46
C GLU A 117 -17.64 -6.19 -16.67
N THR A 118 -17.22 -5.86 -17.90
CA THR A 118 -15.83 -5.48 -18.18
C THR A 118 -15.45 -4.21 -17.42
N ILE A 119 -16.31 -3.19 -17.44
CA ILE A 119 -16.09 -1.95 -16.69
C ILE A 119 -15.94 -2.27 -15.19
N PHE A 120 -16.86 -3.07 -14.65
CA PHE A 120 -16.81 -3.45 -13.24
C PHE A 120 -15.58 -4.32 -12.88
N GLN A 121 -15.22 -5.27 -13.75
CA GLN A 121 -14.08 -6.18 -13.53
C GLN A 121 -12.73 -5.49 -13.67
N THR A 122 -12.60 -4.45 -14.50
CA THR A 122 -11.35 -3.70 -14.65
C THR A 122 -10.92 -3.00 -13.36
N ASP A 123 -11.84 -2.78 -12.42
CA ASP A 123 -11.55 -2.17 -11.13
C ASP A 123 -11.45 -3.19 -9.99
N LYS A 124 -11.22 -4.47 -10.28
CA LYS A 124 -10.82 -5.46 -9.27
C LYS A 124 -9.33 -5.30 -8.91
N LEU A 125 -8.94 -5.74 -7.71
CA LEU A 125 -7.56 -5.70 -7.21
C LEU A 125 -6.51 -6.12 -8.25
N ILE A 126 -6.62 -7.32 -8.81
CA ILE A 126 -5.58 -7.88 -9.70
C ILE A 126 -5.44 -7.09 -11.01
N PRO A 127 -6.51 -6.80 -11.78
CA PRO A 127 -6.43 -5.92 -12.94
C PRO A 127 -5.90 -4.53 -12.60
N THR A 128 -6.34 -3.91 -11.50
CA THR A 128 -5.90 -2.59 -11.10
C THR A 128 -4.40 -2.54 -10.77
N LEU A 129 -3.85 -3.57 -10.13
CA LEU A 129 -2.40 -3.67 -9.89
C LEU A 129 -1.58 -3.60 -11.19
N ILE A 130 -2.08 -4.17 -12.28
CA ILE A 130 -1.41 -4.09 -13.60
C ILE A 130 -1.37 -2.63 -14.08
N HIS A 131 -2.48 -1.90 -13.96
CA HIS A 131 -2.58 -0.49 -14.35
C HIS A 131 -1.69 0.43 -13.49
N LEU A 132 -1.39 0.02 -12.26
CA LEU A 132 -0.54 0.76 -11.32
C LEU A 132 0.96 0.43 -11.46
N ASN A 133 1.38 -0.28 -12.53
CA ASN A 133 2.76 -0.76 -12.72
C ASN A 133 3.26 -1.64 -11.56
N CYS A 134 2.38 -2.52 -11.06
CA CYS A 134 2.71 -3.60 -10.13
C CYS A 134 2.58 -4.97 -10.85
N THR A 135 3.05 -5.06 -12.10
CA THR A 135 2.91 -6.26 -12.94
C THR A 135 3.74 -7.45 -12.45
N LYS A 136 4.91 -7.19 -11.87
CA LYS A 136 5.76 -8.20 -11.23
C LYS A 136 5.12 -8.78 -9.98
N LEU A 137 4.48 -7.93 -9.17
CA LEU A 137 3.68 -8.38 -8.03
C LEU A 137 2.58 -9.34 -8.49
N VAL A 138 1.82 -8.95 -9.51
CA VAL A 138 0.73 -9.80 -10.04
C VAL A 138 1.25 -11.14 -10.55
N THR A 139 2.42 -11.16 -11.19
CA THR A 139 3.07 -12.40 -11.64
C THR A 139 3.42 -13.29 -10.45
N ALA A 140 4.02 -12.72 -9.40
CA ALA A 140 4.38 -13.45 -8.18
C ALA A 140 3.14 -13.95 -7.41
N LEU A 141 2.07 -13.15 -7.33
CA LEU A 141 0.80 -13.55 -6.73
C LEU A 141 0.19 -14.77 -7.44
N LYS A 142 0.24 -14.79 -8.78
CA LYS A 142 -0.22 -15.92 -9.61
C LYS A 142 0.63 -17.17 -9.41
N GLU A 143 1.94 -17.02 -9.26
CA GLU A 143 2.86 -18.14 -9.05
C GLU A 143 2.52 -18.93 -7.77
N VAL A 144 2.17 -18.23 -6.70
CA VAL A 144 1.80 -18.85 -5.42
C VAL A 144 0.30 -19.10 -5.26
N GLY A 145 -0.52 -18.72 -6.24
CA GLY A 145 -1.98 -18.87 -6.23
C GLY A 145 -2.72 -17.92 -5.28
N LEU A 146 -2.05 -16.90 -4.74
CA LEU A 146 -2.65 -15.91 -3.84
C LEU A 146 -3.59 -14.96 -4.59
N ASP A 147 -3.39 -14.79 -5.90
CA ASP A 147 -4.30 -14.03 -6.77
C ASP A 147 -5.74 -14.57 -6.75
N LYS A 148 -5.91 -15.89 -6.64
CA LYS A 148 -7.23 -16.53 -6.56
C LYS A 148 -7.93 -16.18 -5.25
N LEU A 149 -7.21 -16.29 -4.13
CA LEU A 149 -7.74 -15.90 -2.82
C LEU A 149 -8.15 -14.42 -2.81
N LEU A 150 -7.28 -13.54 -3.30
CA LEU A 150 -7.54 -12.10 -3.44
C LEU A 150 -8.75 -11.80 -4.36
N SER A 151 -8.97 -12.64 -5.37
CA SER A 151 -10.13 -12.53 -6.26
C SER A 151 -11.41 -13.10 -5.64
N GLU A 152 -11.31 -14.12 -4.78
CA GLU A 152 -12.44 -14.71 -4.06
C GLU A 152 -13.06 -13.75 -3.06
N TYR A 153 -12.29 -12.81 -2.50
CA TYR A 153 -12.84 -11.72 -1.69
C TYR A 153 -13.96 -10.98 -2.47
N ALA A 154 -13.91 -10.92 -3.81
CA ALA A 154 -14.93 -10.27 -4.63
C ALA A 154 -16.27 -11.03 -4.80
N ASN A 155 -16.37 -12.30 -4.40
CA ASN A 155 -17.39 -13.22 -4.94
C ASN A 155 -18.47 -13.68 -3.95
N ASN A 156 -18.46 -13.23 -2.70
CA ASN A 156 -19.49 -13.65 -1.74
C ASN A 156 -20.67 -12.68 -1.74
N GLU A 157 -21.86 -13.21 -2.07
CA GLU A 157 -23.19 -12.57 -2.13
C GLU A 157 -23.70 -12.07 -0.75
N VAL A 158 -22.82 -11.54 0.08
CA VAL A 158 -23.17 -11.01 1.39
C VAL A 158 -23.39 -9.51 1.26
N THR A 159 -24.38 -9.01 2.00
CA THR A 159 -24.80 -7.61 2.09
C THR A 159 -23.62 -6.63 2.06
N VAL A 160 -23.83 -5.45 1.46
CA VAL A 160 -22.85 -4.39 1.14
C VAL A 160 -21.83 -4.06 2.26
N ASP A 161 -22.16 -4.32 3.53
CA ASP A 161 -21.29 -4.08 4.70
C ASP A 161 -20.38 -5.28 5.11
N ASP A 162 -20.59 -6.49 4.56
CA ASP A 162 -19.90 -7.74 4.92
C ASP A 162 -19.29 -8.46 3.69
N THR A 163 -19.16 -7.76 2.55
CA THR A 163 -18.40 -8.31 1.42
C THR A 163 -16.95 -8.50 1.85
N PRO A 164 -16.38 -9.71 1.73
CA PRO A 164 -14.98 -9.91 2.01
C PRO A 164 -14.17 -8.94 1.14
N SER A 165 -13.19 -8.26 1.73
CA SER A 165 -12.36 -7.30 1.00
C SER A 165 -10.91 -7.51 1.38
N ALA A 166 -9.99 -7.03 0.57
CA ALA A 166 -8.57 -7.11 0.90
C ALA A 166 -7.86 -5.78 0.68
N THR A 167 -6.91 -5.46 1.56
CA THR A 167 -5.95 -4.38 1.31
C THR A 167 -4.61 -4.96 0.90
N ILE A 168 -4.04 -4.45 -0.20
CA ILE A 168 -2.72 -4.86 -0.68
C ILE A 168 -1.76 -3.67 -0.60
N PHE A 169 -0.67 -3.83 0.12
CA PHE A 169 0.49 -2.95 0.05
C PHE A 169 1.33 -3.39 -1.16
N ALA A 170 1.13 -2.75 -2.30
CA ALA A 170 1.62 -3.21 -3.59
C ALA A 170 2.98 -2.57 -3.98
N PRO A 171 4.09 -3.33 -3.99
CA PRO A 171 5.35 -2.80 -4.48
C PRO A 171 5.27 -2.53 -5.98
N THR A 172 5.80 -1.39 -6.42
CA THR A 172 5.99 -1.10 -7.85
C THR A 172 6.93 -2.11 -8.52
N ASP A 173 6.90 -2.20 -9.84
CA ASP A 173 7.85 -3.05 -10.59
C ASP A 173 9.32 -2.66 -10.30
N SER A 174 9.61 -1.36 -10.17
CA SER A 174 10.95 -0.90 -9.77
C SER A 174 11.31 -1.33 -8.35
N ALA A 175 10.34 -1.46 -7.44
CA ALA A 175 10.58 -1.96 -6.08
C ALA A 175 10.92 -3.45 -6.10
N PHE A 176 10.21 -4.24 -6.91
CA PHE A 176 10.51 -5.66 -7.14
C PHE A 176 11.88 -5.86 -7.79
N ASP A 177 12.22 -5.07 -8.81
CA ASP A 177 13.56 -5.09 -9.44
C ASP A 177 14.69 -4.87 -8.43
N GLN A 178 14.50 -3.93 -7.49
CA GLN A 178 15.47 -3.66 -6.44
C GLN A 178 15.58 -4.83 -5.47
N PHE A 179 14.45 -5.43 -5.10
CA PHE A 179 14.43 -6.60 -4.23
C PHE A 179 15.13 -7.81 -4.87
N GLU A 180 14.88 -8.10 -6.15
CA GLU A 180 15.55 -9.19 -6.89
C GLU A 180 17.08 -8.99 -6.93
N LYS A 181 17.54 -7.75 -7.10
CA LYS A 181 18.98 -7.41 -7.10
C LYS A 181 19.68 -7.65 -5.77
N LEU A 182 18.95 -7.74 -4.66
CA LEU A 182 19.52 -8.12 -3.37
C LEU A 182 20.01 -9.58 -3.35
N GLY A 183 19.54 -10.42 -4.29
CA GLY A 183 20.00 -11.80 -4.42
C GLY A 183 19.66 -12.68 -3.22
N VAL A 184 18.58 -12.36 -2.50
CA VAL A 184 18.16 -13.10 -1.32
C VAL A 184 17.67 -14.49 -1.72
N SER A 185 18.31 -15.54 -1.20
CA SER A 185 17.92 -16.93 -1.42
C SER A 185 17.06 -17.48 -0.27
N GLY A 186 16.19 -18.44 -0.54
CA GLY A 186 15.44 -19.17 0.50
C GLY A 186 14.26 -18.42 1.09
N VAL A 187 13.78 -17.37 0.41
CA VAL A 187 12.55 -16.66 0.79
C VAL A 187 11.35 -17.54 0.45
N ASP A 188 10.48 -17.76 1.43
CA ASP A 188 9.15 -18.31 1.18
C ASP A 188 8.30 -17.24 0.49
N LEU A 189 8.07 -17.40 -0.82
CA LEU A 189 7.37 -16.41 -1.62
C LEU A 189 5.92 -16.25 -1.20
N LEU A 190 5.25 -17.34 -0.78
CA LEU A 190 3.86 -17.26 -0.33
C LEU A 190 3.77 -16.46 0.97
N GLU A 191 4.68 -16.70 1.91
CA GLU A 191 4.75 -15.94 3.17
C GLU A 191 5.08 -14.46 2.90
N LEU A 192 6.06 -14.18 2.03
CA LEU A 192 6.42 -12.83 1.63
C LEU A 192 5.21 -12.06 1.10
N LEU A 193 4.51 -12.64 0.11
CA LEU A 193 3.38 -11.99 -0.55
C LEU A 193 2.16 -11.89 0.38
N SER A 194 1.93 -12.89 1.24
CA SER A 194 0.88 -12.81 2.26
C SER A 194 1.16 -11.70 3.29
N GLY A 195 2.43 -11.39 3.54
CA GLY A 195 2.87 -10.25 4.36
C GLY A 195 2.59 -8.87 3.74
N HIS A 196 2.18 -8.81 2.48
CA HIS A 196 1.75 -7.58 1.79
C HIS A 196 0.23 -7.40 1.76
N ALA A 197 -0.54 -8.38 2.24
CA ALA A 197 -1.99 -8.39 2.13
C ALA A 197 -2.66 -8.42 3.52
N VAL A 198 -3.86 -7.85 3.58
CA VAL A 198 -4.74 -7.76 4.76
C VAL A 198 -6.14 -8.18 4.33
N ASP A 199 -6.90 -8.85 5.20
CA ASP A 199 -8.20 -9.48 4.92
C ASP A 199 -9.42 -8.55 5.07
N HIS A 200 -9.21 -7.24 5.00
CA HIS A 200 -10.28 -6.24 5.02
C HIS A 200 -9.83 -4.94 4.35
N ASN A 201 -10.81 -4.12 3.96
CA ASN A 201 -10.58 -2.75 3.54
C ASN A 201 -9.95 -1.93 4.68
N LEU A 202 -8.73 -1.48 4.41
CA LEU A 202 -7.94 -0.64 5.29
C LEU A 202 -7.41 0.56 4.48
N ASN A 203 -8.01 1.73 4.67
CA ASN A 203 -7.52 2.98 4.10
C ASN A 203 -6.34 3.55 4.90
N SER A 204 -5.63 4.54 4.36
CA SER A 204 -4.42 5.11 4.93
C SER A 204 -4.66 5.72 6.31
N SER A 205 -5.81 6.36 6.53
CA SER A 205 -6.18 6.95 7.82
C SER A 205 -6.40 5.87 8.89
N GLN A 206 -7.10 4.80 8.54
CA GLN A 206 -7.31 3.63 9.40
C GLN A 206 -5.99 2.91 9.69
N ALA A 207 -5.15 2.70 8.66
CA ALA A 207 -3.84 2.06 8.79
C ALA A 207 -2.94 2.81 9.79
N VAL A 208 -2.88 4.14 9.67
CA VAL A 208 -2.12 5.02 10.58
C VAL A 208 -2.68 4.99 12.00
N ALA A 209 -4.00 4.94 12.16
CA ALA A 209 -4.64 4.84 13.46
C ALA A 209 -4.32 3.51 14.17
N GLN A 210 -4.31 2.39 13.42
CA GLN A 210 -4.01 1.07 13.96
C GLN A 210 -2.53 0.91 14.35
N LYS A 211 -1.60 1.54 13.60
CA LYS A 211 -0.12 1.47 13.74
C LYS A 211 0.49 0.07 13.57
N VAL A 212 -0.23 -0.99 13.88
CA VAL A 212 0.15 -2.40 13.76
C VAL A 212 -1.02 -3.11 13.10
N VAL A 213 -0.77 -3.70 11.94
CA VAL A 213 -1.80 -4.31 11.11
C VAL A 213 -1.41 -5.78 10.88
N PRO A 214 -2.20 -6.74 11.38
CA PRO A 214 -2.02 -8.15 11.06
C PRO A 214 -2.17 -8.38 9.55
N THR A 215 -1.30 -9.21 8.99
CA THR A 215 -1.32 -9.55 7.56
C THR A 215 -1.92 -10.94 7.34
N LEU A 216 -2.11 -11.34 6.08
CA LEU A 216 -2.47 -12.71 5.73
C LEU A 216 -1.35 -13.72 6.08
N ALA A 217 -0.11 -13.27 6.25
CA ALA A 217 0.98 -14.13 6.72
C ALA A 217 0.83 -14.39 8.22
N ALA A 218 0.74 -15.67 8.59
CA ALA A 218 0.51 -16.08 9.98
C ALA A 218 1.60 -15.56 10.93
N GLY A 219 1.19 -14.84 11.98
CA GLY A 219 2.11 -14.27 12.97
C GLY A 219 2.92 -13.06 12.47
N VAL A 220 2.65 -12.58 11.25
CA VAL A 220 3.31 -11.40 10.68
C VAL A 220 2.36 -10.21 10.74
N SER A 221 2.86 -9.09 11.25
CA SER A 221 2.19 -7.80 11.20
C SER A 221 3.08 -6.79 10.50
N VAL A 222 2.47 -5.80 9.87
CA VAL A 222 3.16 -4.62 9.36
C VAL A 222 2.94 -3.44 10.29
N PHE A 223 3.95 -2.58 10.38
CA PHE A 223 3.96 -1.40 11.23
C PHE A 223 3.81 -0.17 10.36
N VAL A 224 2.71 0.54 10.57
CA VAL A 224 2.35 1.74 9.83
C VAL A 224 2.85 2.95 10.61
N SER A 225 3.65 3.76 9.94
CA SER A 225 4.23 4.97 10.49
C SER A 225 3.80 6.19 9.68
N ASN A 226 3.57 7.30 10.38
CA ASN A 226 3.30 8.60 9.79
C ASN A 226 4.37 9.58 10.27
N TYR A 227 5.14 10.10 9.35
CA TYR A 227 6.20 11.07 9.59
C TYR A 227 5.84 12.42 8.94
N THR A 228 6.44 13.51 9.42
CA THR A 228 6.33 14.82 8.77
C THR A 228 7.68 15.23 8.24
N ILE A 229 7.79 15.46 6.92
CA ILE A 229 9.03 15.81 6.22
C ILE A 229 8.84 17.13 5.50
N GLY A 230 9.56 18.18 5.90
CA GLY A 230 9.43 19.51 5.27
C GLY A 230 7.99 20.04 5.26
N GLY A 231 7.21 19.73 6.31
CA GLY A 231 5.79 20.09 6.43
C GLY A 231 4.81 19.20 5.66
N LYS A 232 5.27 18.14 5.00
CA LYS A 232 4.43 17.17 4.27
C LYS A 232 4.35 15.83 5.01
N PRO A 233 3.17 15.20 5.10
CA PRO A 233 3.07 13.86 5.66
C PRO A 233 3.78 12.83 4.76
N LEU A 234 4.45 11.86 5.37
CA LEU A 234 5.00 10.67 4.74
C LEU A 234 4.47 9.45 5.49
N TYR A 235 3.73 8.61 4.78
CA TYR A 235 3.26 7.33 5.29
C TYR A 235 4.19 6.22 4.86
N ALA A 236 4.49 5.29 5.76
CA ALA A 236 5.33 4.13 5.46
C ALA A 236 4.84 2.89 6.20
N VAL A 237 5.12 1.73 5.61
CA VAL A 237 4.80 0.40 6.14
C VAL A 237 6.09 -0.38 6.25
N ASN A 238 6.57 -0.65 7.46
CA ASN A 238 7.90 -1.22 7.74
C ASN A 238 9.05 -0.51 6.98
N GLY A 239 8.95 0.81 6.81
CA GLY A 239 9.95 1.60 6.07
C GLY A 239 9.80 1.62 4.55
N ALA A 240 8.85 0.88 3.96
CA ALA A 240 8.43 1.08 2.58
C ALA A 240 7.49 2.28 2.51
N LYS A 241 7.85 3.32 1.76
CA LYS A 241 7.02 4.52 1.64
C LYS A 241 5.78 4.20 0.80
N ILE A 242 4.62 4.65 1.28
CA ILE A 242 3.39 4.62 0.47
C ILE A 242 3.47 5.78 -0.54
N ALA A 243 3.70 5.44 -1.80
CA ALA A 243 3.81 6.38 -2.91
C ALA A 243 2.43 6.84 -3.39
N THR A 244 1.44 5.93 -3.40
CA THR A 244 0.05 6.23 -3.77
C THR A 244 -0.87 5.48 -2.83
N PRO A 245 -1.45 6.14 -1.81
CA PRO A 245 -2.39 5.52 -0.90
C PRO A 245 -3.80 5.43 -1.52
N ASP A 246 -4.64 4.59 -0.92
CA ASP A 246 -6.10 4.63 -1.06
C ASP A 246 -6.63 4.44 -2.49
N TYR A 247 -5.97 3.62 -3.31
CA TYR A 247 -6.56 3.24 -4.58
C TYR A 247 -7.66 2.20 -4.34
N MET A 248 -8.90 2.67 -4.34
CA MET A 248 -10.08 1.84 -4.15
C MET A 248 -10.28 0.91 -5.34
N THR A 249 -10.73 -0.32 -5.09
CA THR A 249 -11.16 -1.33 -6.09
C THR A 249 -12.50 -1.90 -5.65
N THR A 250 -13.19 -2.70 -6.49
CA THR A 250 -14.50 -3.28 -6.13
C THR A 250 -14.42 -4.34 -5.02
N ASN A 251 -13.23 -4.90 -4.78
CA ASN A 251 -13.01 -5.98 -3.82
C ASN A 251 -11.85 -5.70 -2.86
N GLY A 252 -11.46 -4.43 -2.70
CA GLY A 252 -10.31 -4.09 -1.87
C GLY A 252 -9.74 -2.68 -2.02
N ILE A 253 -8.62 -2.44 -1.36
CA ILE A 253 -7.84 -1.20 -1.45
C ILE A 253 -6.38 -1.54 -1.80
N ILE A 254 -5.77 -0.72 -2.65
CA ILE A 254 -4.35 -0.82 -2.99
C ILE A 254 -3.62 0.41 -2.43
N HIS A 255 -2.53 0.15 -1.70
CA HIS A 255 -1.53 1.15 -1.34
C HIS A 255 -0.24 0.85 -2.09
N VAL A 256 0.10 1.66 -3.09
CA VAL A 256 1.33 1.47 -3.85
C VAL A 256 2.52 1.88 -2.98
N ILE A 257 3.48 0.97 -2.83
CA ILE A 257 4.71 1.18 -2.03
C ILE A 257 5.97 1.14 -2.91
N ASP A 258 7.00 1.84 -2.45
CA ASP A 258 8.26 2.00 -3.20
C ASP A 258 9.30 0.90 -2.96
N ARG A 259 9.01 -0.05 -2.07
CA ARG A 259 9.88 -1.17 -1.69
C ARG A 259 9.04 -2.41 -1.38
N VAL A 260 9.59 -3.59 -1.64
CA VAL A 260 9.05 -4.83 -1.10
C VAL A 260 9.19 -4.80 0.43
N ILE A 261 8.14 -5.16 1.16
CA ILE A 261 8.15 -5.32 2.62
C ILE A 261 9.02 -6.53 2.96
N TYR A 262 10.32 -6.28 3.10
CA TYR A 262 11.32 -7.28 3.42
C TYR A 262 12.47 -6.66 4.23
N PRO A 263 12.95 -7.34 5.29
CA PRO A 263 12.39 -8.59 5.85
C PRO A 263 11.03 -8.39 6.53
N LEU A 264 10.24 -9.47 6.61
CA LEU A 264 9.00 -9.46 7.38
C LEU A 264 9.30 -9.43 8.88
N ALA A 265 8.47 -8.72 9.65
CA ALA A 265 8.55 -8.65 11.12
C ALA A 265 8.06 -9.95 11.79
N LYS A 266 8.69 -11.07 11.46
CA LYS A 266 8.31 -12.42 11.87
C LYS A 266 9.02 -12.89 13.14
N TYR A 267 10.26 -12.44 13.33
CA TYR A 267 11.13 -12.93 14.39
C TYR A 267 11.26 -11.93 15.53
N ASP A 268 11.61 -12.42 16.71
CA ASP A 268 11.99 -11.57 17.83
C ASP A 268 13.26 -10.77 17.54
N SER A 269 13.60 -9.85 18.45
CA SER A 269 14.74 -8.95 18.25
C SER A 269 16.09 -9.64 18.25
N GLU A 270 16.28 -10.72 19.01
CA GLU A 270 17.56 -11.43 19.08
C GLU A 270 17.77 -12.24 17.78
N THR A 271 16.75 -12.97 17.35
CA THR A 271 16.76 -13.73 16.10
C THR A 271 16.91 -12.81 14.88
N THR A 272 16.22 -11.68 14.88
CA THR A 272 16.34 -10.67 13.81
C THR A 272 17.74 -10.05 13.81
N LEU A 273 18.32 -9.74 14.98
CA LEU A 273 19.66 -9.20 15.09
C LEU A 273 20.71 -10.18 14.53
N HIS A 274 20.57 -11.48 14.80
CA HIS A 274 21.44 -12.52 14.23
C HIS A 274 21.31 -12.70 12.71
N ALA A 275 20.13 -12.42 12.15
CA ALA A 275 19.88 -12.49 10.71
C ALA A 275 20.34 -11.21 9.98
N ALA A 276 20.14 -10.04 10.60
CA ALA A 276 20.37 -8.73 10.00
C ALA A 276 21.85 -8.47 9.72
N ALA A 277 22.67 -8.76 10.71
CA ALA A 277 24.07 -9.03 10.50
C ALA A 277 24.35 -10.36 11.17
N PRO A 278 25.31 -11.16 10.69
CA PRO A 278 25.85 -12.25 11.48
C PRO A 278 26.60 -11.62 12.66
N VAL A 279 25.89 -10.94 13.58
CA VAL A 279 26.41 -10.32 14.78
C VAL A 279 26.43 -11.43 15.81
N THR A 280 27.56 -12.10 15.96
CA THR A 280 27.67 -13.21 16.91
C THR A 280 28.56 -12.88 18.09
N ASP A 281 29.51 -11.96 17.92
CA ASP A 281 30.63 -11.91 18.87
C ASP A 281 30.65 -10.63 19.74
N GLY A 282 30.30 -9.46 19.19
CA GLY A 282 30.39 -8.20 19.94
C GLY A 282 29.15 -7.82 20.75
N PHE A 283 27.95 -8.03 20.20
CA PHE A 283 26.68 -7.59 20.83
C PHE A 283 26.11 -8.56 21.85
N PHE A 284 26.37 -9.86 21.71
CA PHE A 284 25.80 -10.90 22.56
C PHE A 284 26.66 -11.22 23.80
N GLN A 285 27.63 -10.36 24.10
CA GLN A 285 28.46 -10.48 25.30
C GLN A 285 27.62 -10.34 26.59
N PRO A 286 27.97 -11.04 27.69
CA PRO A 286 27.23 -10.99 28.95
C PRO A 286 26.96 -9.57 29.47
N GLU A 287 27.87 -8.64 29.22
CA GLU A 287 27.84 -7.24 29.67
C GLU A 287 26.71 -6.44 28.98
N ASN A 288 26.26 -6.88 27.78
CA ASN A 288 25.17 -6.25 27.05
C ASN A 288 23.78 -6.74 27.48
N ARG A 289 23.66 -7.51 28.57
CA ARG A 289 22.39 -8.08 29.04
C ARG A 289 21.28 -7.03 29.22
N MET A 290 21.62 -5.85 29.72
CA MET A 290 20.65 -4.76 29.89
C MET A 290 20.10 -4.29 28.54
N MET A 291 20.97 -4.10 27.55
CA MET A 291 20.56 -3.72 26.20
C MET A 291 19.69 -4.81 25.56
N LEU A 292 20.07 -6.09 25.66
CA LEU A 292 19.30 -7.21 25.12
C LEU A 292 17.90 -7.30 25.74
N ASN A 293 17.78 -7.02 27.05
CA ASN A 293 16.49 -6.95 27.72
C ASN A 293 15.63 -5.78 27.21
N LEU A 294 16.23 -4.62 26.93
CA LEU A 294 15.50 -3.47 26.37
C LEU A 294 15.00 -3.73 24.95
N LEU A 295 15.71 -4.54 24.16
CA LEU A 295 15.25 -4.95 22.82
C LEU A 295 13.96 -5.77 22.85
N LYS A 296 13.49 -6.24 24.02
CA LYS A 296 12.19 -6.92 24.15
C LYS A 296 11.02 -5.93 24.20
N ASN A 297 11.29 -4.66 24.51
CA ASN A 297 10.27 -3.61 24.55
C ASN A 297 10.02 -3.05 23.14
N PRO A 298 8.82 -2.51 22.86
CA PRO A 298 8.49 -1.99 21.55
C PRO A 298 9.11 -0.62 21.24
N GLY A 299 9.26 -0.35 19.94
CA GLY A 299 9.56 0.98 19.42
C GLY A 299 11.01 1.41 19.45
N PHE A 300 11.95 0.50 19.72
CA PHE A 300 13.37 0.84 19.68
C PHE A 300 13.89 1.01 18.24
N THR A 301 15.00 1.74 18.13
CA THR A 301 15.85 1.76 16.94
C THR A 301 17.26 1.35 17.35
N LEU A 302 17.78 0.28 16.76
CA LEU A 302 19.12 -0.22 17.07
C LEU A 302 20.05 -0.01 15.87
N PHE A 303 21.17 0.66 16.08
CA PHE A 303 22.27 0.75 15.11
C PHE A 303 23.31 -0.33 15.41
N ALA A 304 23.12 -1.53 14.89
CA ALA A 304 23.94 -2.70 15.18
C ALA A 304 25.22 -2.74 14.33
N PRO A 305 26.43 -2.63 14.91
CA PRO A 305 27.67 -2.85 14.18
C PRO A 305 27.79 -4.30 13.71
N SER A 306 28.23 -4.50 12.48
CA SER A 306 28.51 -5.85 11.94
C SER A 306 29.69 -6.51 12.66
N ASN A 307 29.88 -7.83 12.48
CA ASN A 307 31.06 -8.52 12.99
C ASN A 307 32.37 -7.93 12.45
N GLU A 308 32.40 -7.50 11.19
CA GLU A 308 33.56 -6.83 10.59
C GLU A 308 33.84 -5.48 11.25
N ALA A 309 32.78 -4.76 11.66
CA ALA A 309 32.93 -3.52 12.43
C ALA A 309 33.60 -3.78 13.79
N TRP A 310 33.17 -4.82 14.50
CA TRP A 310 33.78 -5.24 15.76
C TRP A 310 35.23 -5.70 15.60
N SER A 311 35.53 -6.46 14.55
CA SER A 311 36.90 -6.93 14.26
C SER A 311 37.89 -5.80 13.98
N ARG A 312 37.39 -4.63 13.54
CA ARG A 312 38.18 -3.43 13.28
C ARG A 312 38.46 -2.60 14.53
N VAL A 313 37.79 -2.88 15.65
CA VAL A 313 38.08 -2.17 16.90
C VAL A 313 39.44 -2.64 17.42
N PRO A 314 40.40 -1.71 17.64
CA PRO A 314 41.69 -2.06 18.22
C PRO A 314 41.55 -2.79 19.55
N PHE A 315 42.27 -3.90 19.72
CA PHE A 315 42.18 -4.76 20.91
C PHE A 315 42.43 -3.99 22.22
N ASN A 316 43.35 -3.01 22.21
CA ASN A 316 43.65 -2.18 23.37
C ASN A 316 42.48 -1.31 23.83
N ILE A 317 41.55 -0.94 22.94
CA ILE A 317 40.34 -0.21 23.34
C ILE A 317 39.43 -1.14 24.11
N LEU A 318 39.06 -2.29 23.53
CA LEU A 318 38.14 -3.23 24.16
C LEU A 318 38.70 -3.82 25.47
N ALA A 319 39.99 -4.15 25.50
CA ALA A 319 40.65 -4.71 26.68
C ALA A 319 40.76 -3.72 27.86
N ASN A 320 40.66 -2.42 27.60
CA ASN A 320 40.71 -1.39 28.64
C ASN A 320 39.31 -1.00 29.17
N LEU A 321 38.23 -1.53 28.57
CA LEU A 321 36.89 -1.30 29.07
C LEU A 321 36.62 -2.21 30.26
N THR A 322 36.08 -1.63 31.33
CA THR A 322 35.39 -2.39 32.38
C THR A 322 34.09 -2.97 31.85
N ASP A 323 33.56 -4.02 32.48
CA ASP A 323 32.27 -4.62 32.15
C ASP A 323 31.14 -3.58 32.08
N ALA A 324 31.14 -2.62 33.01
CA ALA A 324 30.18 -1.52 33.04
C ALA A 324 30.32 -0.59 31.83
N GLN A 325 31.55 -0.27 31.41
CA GLN A 325 31.80 0.54 30.21
C GLN A 325 31.40 -0.19 28.94
N PHE A 326 31.60 -1.52 28.89
CA PHE A 326 31.15 -2.35 27.78
C PHE A 326 29.63 -2.38 27.67
N GLY A 327 28.90 -2.55 28.78
CA GLY A 327 27.44 -2.45 28.79
C GLY A 327 26.91 -1.08 28.33
N VAL A 328 27.59 0.01 28.73
CA VAL A 328 27.28 1.38 28.26
C VAL A 328 27.53 1.54 26.76
N LEU A 329 28.56 0.88 26.21
CA LEU A 329 28.82 0.84 24.77
C LEU A 329 27.67 0.16 24.02
N GLY A 330 27.15 -0.96 24.51
CA GLY A 330 25.94 -1.59 23.94
C GLY A 330 24.74 -0.64 23.92
N LEU A 331 24.44 -0.01 25.06
CA LEU A 331 23.33 0.95 25.19
C LEU A 331 23.50 2.22 24.34
N ARG A 332 24.70 2.51 23.86
CA ARG A 332 24.95 3.64 22.96
C ARG A 332 24.36 3.47 21.57
N HIS A 333 24.28 2.24 21.11
CA HIS A 333 23.74 1.92 19.80
C HIS A 333 22.21 1.86 19.79
N LEU A 334 21.60 1.87 20.97
CA LEU A 334 20.16 1.77 21.17
C LEU A 334 19.55 3.15 21.34
N VAL A 335 18.51 3.43 20.55
CA VAL A 335 17.64 4.60 20.69
C VAL A 335 16.26 4.11 21.16
N GLY A 336 15.75 4.76 22.22
CA GLY A 336 14.43 4.46 22.77
C GLY A 336 13.29 4.95 21.87
N PRO A 337 12.03 4.59 22.21
CA PRO A 337 10.85 4.91 21.40
C PRO A 337 10.46 6.38 21.37
N GLU A 338 11.02 7.20 22.25
CA GLU A 338 10.79 8.64 22.31
C GLU A 338 12.14 9.36 22.16
N SER A 339 12.50 9.70 20.93
CA SER A 339 13.74 10.41 20.63
C SER A 339 13.50 11.45 19.54
N ALA A 340 14.09 12.64 19.71
CA ALA A 340 13.99 13.75 18.77
C ALA A 340 12.54 14.18 18.38
N GLY A 341 11.57 14.00 19.29
CA GLY A 341 10.16 14.29 19.01
C GLY A 341 9.49 13.30 18.05
N LEU A 342 10.15 12.20 17.72
CA LEU A 342 9.60 11.09 16.95
C LEU A 342 9.13 9.98 17.90
N HIS A 343 8.07 9.28 17.50
CA HIS A 343 7.46 8.20 18.27
C HIS A 343 7.59 6.87 17.54
N GLY A 344 8.21 5.89 18.20
CA GLY A 344 8.35 4.52 17.70
C GLY A 344 9.65 4.28 16.89
N PRO A 345 9.72 3.15 16.16
CA PRO A 345 10.93 2.76 15.44
C PRO A 345 11.21 3.70 14.26
N LEU A 346 12.47 4.07 14.10
CA LEU A 346 12.93 4.99 13.07
C LEU A 346 13.46 4.22 11.87
N PHE A 347 12.57 3.88 10.93
CA PHE A 347 12.95 3.31 9.64
C PHE A 347 13.74 4.33 8.79
N SER A 348 14.43 3.86 7.76
CA SER A 348 15.29 4.67 6.90
C SER A 348 14.59 5.90 6.31
N PRO A 349 13.31 5.90 5.89
CA PRO A 349 12.66 7.13 5.43
C PRO A 349 12.59 8.21 6.52
N ALA A 350 12.42 7.82 7.79
CA ALA A 350 12.37 8.75 8.92
C ALA A 350 13.76 9.32 9.25
N LEU A 351 14.80 8.50 9.14
CA LEU A 351 16.19 8.94 9.32
C LEU A 351 16.61 9.95 8.23
N LEU A 352 16.11 9.76 7.01
CA LEU A 352 16.39 10.63 5.87
C LEU A 352 15.56 11.92 5.88
N ALA A 353 14.30 11.82 6.30
CA ALA A 353 13.35 12.93 6.41
C ALA A 353 13.92 14.17 7.11
N SER A 354 14.64 13.92 8.19
CA SER A 354 15.09 14.93 9.13
C SER A 354 16.61 15.07 9.09
N SER A 355 17.27 14.64 8.01
CA SER A 355 18.74 14.65 7.90
C SER A 355 19.32 16.08 7.84
N PRO A 356 20.25 16.49 8.74
CA PRO A 356 20.78 15.71 9.85
C PRO A 356 19.82 15.66 11.04
N ILE A 357 19.52 14.44 11.52
CA ILE A 357 18.70 14.23 12.72
C ILE A 357 19.61 13.94 13.91
N ASN A 358 19.36 14.62 15.03
CA ASN A 358 20.07 14.39 16.29
C ASN A 358 19.19 13.55 17.21
N LEU A 359 19.60 12.31 17.44
CA LEU A 359 18.98 11.37 18.36
C LEU A 359 19.78 11.33 19.67
N VAL A 360 19.14 10.83 20.71
CA VAL A 360 19.78 10.52 21.99
C VAL A 360 19.69 9.02 22.23
N SER A 361 20.84 8.38 22.44
CA SER A 361 20.92 6.96 22.80
C SER A 361 20.40 6.72 24.22
N VAL A 362 20.12 5.46 24.56
CA VAL A 362 19.76 5.05 25.93
C VAL A 362 20.90 5.34 26.92
N SER A 363 22.15 5.38 26.46
CA SER A 363 23.30 5.82 27.26
C SER A 363 23.52 7.34 27.31
N ASN A 364 22.53 8.14 26.91
CA ASN A 364 22.56 9.61 26.89
C ASN A 364 23.69 10.19 26.02
N LYS A 365 24.00 9.54 24.90
CA LYS A 365 24.96 10.04 23.91
C LYS A 365 24.22 10.55 22.69
N ASN A 366 24.70 11.66 22.13
CA ASN A 366 24.15 12.20 20.91
C ASN A 366 24.57 11.34 19.72
N LEU A 367 23.59 10.99 18.89
CA LEU A 367 23.78 10.33 17.61
C LEU A 367 23.29 11.26 16.52
N THR A 368 24.18 11.76 15.69
CA THR A 368 23.87 12.54 14.50
C THR A 368 23.77 11.59 13.32
N VAL A 369 22.55 11.44 12.80
CA VAL A 369 22.27 10.67 11.59
C VAL A 369 22.11 11.62 10.40
N LYS A 370 22.84 11.37 9.32
CA LYS A 370 22.79 12.22 8.12
C LYS A 370 22.98 11.41 6.85
N LEU A 371 22.43 11.89 5.75
CA LEU A 371 22.75 11.40 4.42
C LEU A 371 24.07 12.04 3.95
N GLU A 372 25.08 11.23 3.65
CA GLU A 372 26.36 11.68 3.13
C GLU A 372 26.75 10.81 1.93
N SER A 373 26.94 11.44 0.77
CA SER A 373 27.27 10.74 -0.49
C SER A 373 26.31 9.59 -0.84
N GLY A 374 25.02 9.76 -0.55
CA GLY A 374 23.98 8.76 -0.81
C GLY A 374 23.87 7.64 0.23
N VAL A 375 24.67 7.68 1.30
CA VAL A 375 24.67 6.66 2.37
C VAL A 375 24.23 7.29 3.70
N ILE A 376 23.33 6.62 4.43
CA ILE A 376 22.96 7.04 5.79
C ILE A 376 24.17 6.81 6.69
N LYS A 377 24.62 7.84 7.41
CA LYS A 377 25.71 7.75 8.39
C LYS A 377 25.24 8.14 9.78
N VAL A 378 25.69 7.40 10.79
CA VAL A 378 25.44 7.65 12.22
C VAL A 378 26.78 7.91 12.91
N ASN A 379 27.02 9.15 13.34
CA ASN A 379 28.34 9.59 13.86
C ASN A 379 29.52 9.15 12.96
N GLY A 380 29.32 9.17 11.63
CA GLY A 380 30.32 8.76 10.65
C GLY A 380 30.31 7.28 10.26
N ALA A 381 29.66 6.39 11.03
CA ALA A 381 29.47 4.98 10.69
C ALA A 381 28.43 4.84 9.58
N SER A 382 28.73 4.09 8.51
CA SER A 382 27.81 3.90 7.38
C SER A 382 26.78 2.82 7.71
N VAL A 383 25.51 3.07 7.41
CA VAL A 383 24.47 2.03 7.41
C VAL A 383 24.65 1.18 6.15
N ILE A 384 24.97 -0.10 6.34
CA ILE A 384 25.25 -1.06 5.25
C ILE A 384 24.04 -1.93 4.93
N SER A 385 23.12 -2.08 5.87
CA SER A 385 21.81 -2.70 5.66
C SER A 385 20.81 -2.10 6.64
N SER A 386 19.56 -1.91 6.25
CA SER A 386 18.58 -1.14 7.03
C SER A 386 17.22 -1.83 7.12
N ASP A 387 16.40 -1.35 8.05
CA ASP A 387 14.97 -1.65 8.12
C ASP A 387 14.61 -3.10 8.49
N TYR A 388 15.46 -3.77 9.28
CA TYR A 388 15.10 -5.08 9.82
C TYR A 388 14.08 -4.93 10.94
N ALA A 389 12.81 -5.11 10.59
CA ALA A 389 11.70 -5.01 11.51
C ALA A 389 11.60 -6.26 12.41
N THR A 390 11.30 -6.06 13.69
CA THR A 390 11.13 -7.13 14.67
C THR A 390 9.67 -7.28 15.08
N ILE A 391 9.23 -8.46 15.50
CA ILE A 391 7.82 -8.73 15.85
C ILE A 391 7.30 -7.80 16.97
N ASN A 392 8.19 -7.32 17.83
CA ASN A 392 7.87 -6.39 18.91
C ASN A 392 7.94 -4.92 18.49
N ARG A 393 7.88 -4.58 17.19
CA ARG A 393 7.85 -3.20 16.67
C ARG A 393 9.16 -2.44 16.87
N GLY A 394 10.28 -3.12 16.84
CA GLY A 394 11.60 -2.51 16.77
C GLY A 394 12.13 -2.50 15.34
N VAL A 395 13.19 -1.72 15.12
CA VAL A 395 13.94 -1.73 13.86
C VAL A 395 15.45 -1.80 14.13
N ILE A 396 16.14 -2.61 13.33
CA ILE A 396 17.59 -2.75 13.36
C ILE A 396 18.18 -2.23 12.04
N HIS A 397 19.19 -1.37 12.17
CA HIS A 397 20.03 -0.89 11.07
C HIS A 397 21.45 -1.38 11.30
N VAL A 398 22.02 -2.10 10.35
CA VAL A 398 23.39 -2.58 10.44
C VAL A 398 24.35 -1.48 10.03
N ILE A 399 25.35 -1.21 10.86
CA ILE A 399 26.39 -0.21 10.60
C ILE A 399 27.78 -0.83 10.45
N ASP A 400 28.64 -0.15 9.70
CA ASP A 400 30.01 -0.58 9.43
C ASP A 400 31.00 -0.25 10.55
N SER A 401 30.62 0.41 11.64
CA SER A 401 31.58 0.86 12.65
C SER A 401 30.97 0.83 14.04
N VAL A 402 31.77 0.49 15.05
CA VAL A 402 31.35 0.58 16.45
C VAL A 402 31.39 2.05 16.89
N LEU A 403 30.33 2.52 17.55
CA LEU A 403 30.21 3.90 18.01
C LEU A 403 31.02 4.12 19.30
N LEU A 404 32.31 4.46 19.17
CA LEU A 404 33.26 4.51 20.31
C LEU A 404 33.45 5.89 20.97
N GLU A 405 32.95 6.99 20.38
CA GLU A 405 33.33 8.36 20.77
C GLU A 405 33.18 8.66 22.28
N GLY A 406 34.23 9.12 22.98
CA GLY A 406 34.13 9.46 24.41
C GLY A 406 34.11 8.26 25.36
N LEU A 407 34.60 7.11 24.90
CA LEU A 407 35.26 6.11 25.75
C LEU A 407 36.76 6.47 25.91
N PRO A 408 37.41 6.05 27.02
CA PRO A 408 38.81 6.38 27.33
C PRO A 408 39.83 5.82 26.33
#